data_AF-A0A3D4EUR1-F1
#
_entry.id   AF-A0A3D4EUR1-F1
#
_cell.length_a   1.000
_cell.length_b   1.000
_cell.length_c   1.000
_cell.angle_alpha   90.00
_cell.angle_beta   90.00
_cell.angle_gamma   90.00
#
_symmetry.space_group_name_H-M   'P 1'
#
loop_
_entity.id
_entity.type
_entity.pdbx_description
1 polymer ?
#
loop_
_entity_poly.entity_id
_entity_poly.type
_entity_poly.pdbx_seq_one_letter_code
_entity_poly.pdbx_strand_id
1 'polypeptide(L)' 'MKIGILTFHRGINAGGFLQAKGLSSFLISRGHQVELIDYTNAAQKKLDHESIY' A
#
# COMPACT_ATOMS: atom_id res chain seq x y z
N MET A 1 2.12 19.38 -0.05
CA MET A 1 0.74 18.79 -0.08
C MET A 1 0.75 17.45 0.62
N LYS A 2 -0.39 17.01 1.17
CA LYS A 2 -0.56 15.66 1.73
C LYS A 2 -0.98 14.69 0.63
N ILE A 3 -0.34 13.53 0.54
CA ILE A 3 -0.57 12.50 -0.48
C ILE A 3 -0.68 11.13 0.21
N GLY A 4 -1.77 10.41 -0.03
CA GLY A 4 -1.92 9.01 0.37
C GLY A 4 -1.70 8.08 -0.82
N ILE A 5 -0.81 7.10 -0.69
CA ILE A 5 -0.57 6.04 -1.66
C ILE A 5 -1.27 4.77 -1.16
N LEU A 6 -2.32 4.33 -1.86
CA LEU A 6 -3.02 3.09 -1.55
C LEU A 6 -2.22 1.88 -2.05
N THR A 7 -1.95 0.93 -1.16
CA THR A 7 -1.40 -0.38 -1.48
C THR A 7 -2.37 -1.48 -1.06
N PHE A 8 -2.19 -2.69 -1.60
CA PHE A 8 -2.99 -3.86 -1.26
C PHE A 8 -2.04 -5.04 -1.02
N HIS A 9 -1.63 -5.26 0.23
CA HIS A 9 -0.63 -6.28 0.55
C HIS A 9 -1.29 -7.64 0.84
N ARG A 10 -1.43 -8.49 -0.18
CA ARG A 10 -2.02 -9.85 -0.05
C ARG A 10 -1.16 -10.98 -0.61
N GLY A 11 0.14 -10.72 -0.73
CA GLY A 11 1.09 -11.67 -1.29
C GLY A 11 2.45 -11.03 -1.44
N ILE A 12 3.47 -11.86 -1.62
CA ILE A 12 4.84 -11.39 -1.83
C ILE A 12 4.94 -10.79 -3.23
N ASN A 13 5.03 -9.47 -3.32
CA ASN A 13 5.26 -8.74 -4.56
C ASN A 13 6.40 -7.74 -4.38
N ALA A 14 7.62 -8.18 -4.67
CA ALA A 14 8.83 -7.35 -4.55
C ALA A 14 8.80 -6.15 -5.51
N GLY A 15 8.24 -6.31 -6.73
CA GLY A 15 8.11 -5.23 -7.70
C GLY A 15 7.19 -4.12 -7.22
N GLY A 16 6.00 -4.48 -6.71
CA GLY A 16 5.05 -3.54 -6.14
C GLY A 16 5.62 -2.79 -4.92
N PHE A 17 6.37 -3.50 -4.06
CA PHE A 17 7.07 -2.88 -2.94
C PHE A 17 8.10 -1.83 -3.40
N LEU A 18 8.96 -2.17 -4.38
CA LEU A 18 9.96 -1.25 -4.89
C LEU A 18 9.34 -0.05 -5.61
N GLN A 19 8.24 -0.25 -6.35
CA GLN A 19 7.49 0.84 -6.99
C GLN A 19 6.91 1.80 -5.94
N ALA A 20 6.23 1.28 -4.91
CA ALA A 20 5.67 2.08 -3.82
C ALA A 20 6.76 2.88 -3.09
N LYS A 21 7.90 2.24 -2.81
CA LYS A 21 9.08 2.88 -2.21
C LYS A 21 9.66 3.98 -3.10
N GLY A 22 9.81 3.74 -4.39
CA GLY A 22 10.35 4.71 -5.34
C GLY A 22 9.47 5.95 -5.46
N LEU A 23 8.16 5.73 -5.61
CA LEU A 23 7.17 6.80 -5.69
C LEU A 23 7.14 7.64 -4.40
N SER A 24 7.09 7.00 -3.23
CA SER A 24 7.07 7.72 -1.95
C SER A 24 8.33 8.54 -1.75
N SER A 25 9.50 7.96 -2.04
CA SER A 25 10.80 8.65 -1.93
C SER A 25 10.88 9.86 -2.85
N PHE A 26 10.43 9.72 -4.10
CA PHE A 26 10.39 10.82 -5.06
C PHE A 26 9.45 11.94 -4.58
N LEU A 27 8.23 11.63 -4.17
CA LEU A 27 7.28 12.64 -3.70
C LEU A 27 7.76 13.35 -2.43
N ILE A 28 8.36 12.62 -1.49
CA ILE A 28 9.00 13.19 -0.29
C ILE A 28 10.12 14.15 -0.71
N SER A 29 10.97 13.77 -1.68
CA SER A 29 12.06 14.63 -2.17
C SER A 29 11.56 15.87 -2.91
N ARG A 30 10.27 15.93 -3.28
CA ARG A 30 9.61 17.14 -3.82
C ARG A 30 8.93 18.01 -2.74
N GLY A 31 9.05 17.65 -1.46
CA GLY A 31 8.49 18.42 -0.33
C GLY A 31 7.04 18.07 0.00
N HIS A 32 6.55 16.91 -0.44
CA HIS A 32 5.21 16.42 -0.07
C HIS A 32 5.25 15.63 1.26
N GLN A 33 4.15 15.69 2.01
CA GLN A 33 3.88 14.74 3.09
C GLN A 33 3.20 13.52 2.47
N VAL A 34 3.81 12.34 2.62
CA VAL A 34 3.36 11.12 1.93
C VAL A 34 3.12 10.02 2.96
N GLU A 35 2.00 9.33 2.84
CA GLU A 35 1.66 8.14 3.65
C GLU A 35 1.35 6.95 2.73
N LEU A 36 1.84 5.77 3.11
CA LEU A 36 1.43 4.50 2.50
C LEU A 36 0.27 3.92 3.31
N ILE A 37 -0.81 3.57 2.63
CA ILE A 37 -2.04 3.07 3.24
C ILE A 37 -2.28 1.67 2.67
N ASP A 38 -2.07 0.65 3.51
CA ASP A 38 -2.47 -0.71 3.18
C ASP A 38 -3.99 -0.83 3.31
N TYR A 39 -4.67 -0.85 2.16
CA TYR A 39 -6.12 -0.84 2.10
C TYR A 39 -6.70 -2.25 2.03
N THR A 40 -7.73 -2.48 2.83
CA THR A 40 -8.58 -3.66 2.74
C THR A 40 -10.05 -3.28 2.94
N ASN A 41 -10.92 -3.76 2.06
CA ASN A 41 -12.37 -3.59 2.22
C ASN A 41 -12.97 -4.72 3.07
N ALA A 42 -14.22 -4.54 3.52
CA ALA A 42 -14.89 -5.50 4.40
C ALA A 42 -15.10 -6.89 3.76
N ALA A 43 -15.48 -6.92 2.47
CA ALA A 43 -15.65 -8.17 1.73
C ALA A 43 -14.34 -8.96 1.65
N GLN A 44 -13.24 -8.24 1.46
CA GLN A 44 -11.94 -8.82 1.28
C GLN A 44 -11.31 -9.22 2.63
N LYS A 45 -11.55 -8.48 3.72
CA LYS A 45 -11.23 -8.97 5.08
C LYS A 45 -11.93 -10.30 5.38
N LYS A 46 -13.20 -10.44 4.97
CA LYS A 46 -13.94 -11.68 5.15
C LYS A 46 -13.27 -12.85 4.41
N LEU A 47 -12.83 -12.65 3.17
CA LEU A 47 -12.08 -13.64 2.41
C LEU A 47 -10.75 -14.02 3.08
N ASP A 48 -10.01 -13.05 3.64
CA ASP A 48 -8.75 -13.35 4.36
C ASP A 48 -8.99 -14.19 5.60
N HIS A 49 -10.05 -13.89 6.37
CA HIS A 49 -10.42 -14.66 7.54
C HIS A 49 -10.84 -16.09 7.19
N GLU A 50 -11.55 -16.28 6.07
CA GLU A 50 -11.97 -17.59 5.57
C GLU A 50 -10.80 -18.39 4.96
N SER A 51 -9.76 -17.73 4.44
CA SER A 51 -8.58 -18.40 3.85
C SER A 51 -7.60 -18.99 4.89
N ILE A 52 -7.82 -18.78 6.19
CA ILE A 52 -6.96 -19.25 7.28
C ILE A 52 -7.55 -20.52 7.96
N TYR A 53 -8.67 -21.07 7.45
CA TYR A 53 -9.26 -22.35 7.88
C TYR A 53 -9.55 -23.28 6.72
#